data_AF-A0A537QFJ1-F1
#
_entry.id   AF-A0A537QFJ1-F1
#
_cell.length_a   1.000
_cell.length_b   1.000
_cell.length_c   1.000
_cell.angle_alpha   90.00
_cell.angle_beta   90.00
_cell.angle_gamma   90.00
#
_symmetry.space_group_name_H-M   'P 1'
#
loop_
_entity.id
_entity.type
_entity.pdbx_description
1 polymer ?
#
loop_
_entity_poly.entity_id
_entity_poly.type
_entity_poly.pdbx_seq_one_letter_code
_entity_poly.pdbx_strand_id
1 'polypeptide(L)'
;MGGRAAGERRENWLLIKERDDVAVPHSGSALVEENPLSVATGRSMEAIANARDRVWDSQKGEIPGETQPQTKPTKKAAATRPAGARKRTMPGDITPQLATLVDKPPDGAEWLHEIKYDGYRLLARIDKGKARLITRNGLDWTAKFPALARTMAGLPVETALIDGELVALAVDGTTSFADLQDRIATGLTDDLVFFAFDLLYRDGYDLTGAVLEDRKEVLAEIVPHGSAGMVRYSDHQRGRGADFHRQACQYELEGTIAKRRDKPYRPGRGTDWLKIKCLNRDEFVIVGFTEPEGSRHGFGALLLGYYDPDRKLHYAGRVGTGFNSARLTELRPRFDAIERRSPAAILPKGVSKKGVHWTEPRLVAEVQYSRWTADAILRHASFQGLREDKSPEEVVYDPAKLGKAPHPPAASAAAPPSPPVK
;
A
#
# COMPACT_ATOMS: atom_id res chain seq x y z
N MET A 1 6.55 64.10 44.39
CA MET A 1 6.50 63.69 42.98
C MET A 1 6.01 62.26 42.93
N GLY A 2 4.78 62.05 42.47
CA GLY A 2 4.16 60.74 42.37
C GLY A 2 4.54 60.04 41.08
N GLY A 3 4.77 58.73 41.16
CA GLY A 3 4.90 57.82 40.02
C GLY A 3 4.34 56.45 40.42
N ARG A 4 3.22 56.09 39.79
CA ARG A 4 2.47 54.81 39.88
C ARG A 4 3.44 53.64 39.59
N ALA A 5 3.40 52.49 40.26
CA ALA A 5 2.26 51.61 40.43
C ALA A 5 2.41 50.75 41.71
N ALA A 6 1.62 51.07 42.74
CA ALA A 6 1.20 50.10 43.73
C ALA A 6 -0.02 49.38 43.14
N GLY A 7 0.15 48.13 42.69
CA GLY A 7 -0.97 47.41 42.07
C GLY A 7 -0.72 46.03 41.48
N GLU A 8 0.53 45.53 41.38
CA GLU A 8 0.77 44.18 40.85
C GLU A 8 1.30 43.25 41.94
N ARG A 9 0.47 42.30 42.38
CA ARG A 9 0.96 41.10 43.05
C ARG A 9 1.81 40.33 42.04
N ARG A 10 3.14 40.41 42.16
CA ARG A 10 4.03 39.49 41.44
C ARG A 10 3.81 38.10 42.03
N GLU A 11 3.07 37.27 41.32
CA GLU A 11 3.02 35.84 41.61
C GLU A 11 4.42 35.26 41.38
N ASN A 12 5.05 34.77 42.45
CA ASN A 12 6.30 34.03 42.36
C ASN A 12 5.96 32.62 41.88
N TRP A 13 6.25 32.32 40.62
CA TRP A 13 6.06 31.00 40.05
C TRP A 13 7.30 30.13 40.33
N LEU A 14 7.07 28.96 40.92
CA LEU A 14 8.07 27.91 41.07
C LEU A 14 7.73 26.80 40.08
N LEU A 15 8.53 26.63 39.03
CA LEU A 15 8.38 25.53 38.08
C LEU A 15 9.17 24.32 38.62
N ILE A 16 8.45 23.32 39.12
CA ILE A 16 9.03 22.02 39.48
C ILE A 16 8.66 21.04 38.36
N LYS A 17 9.65 20.59 37.58
CA LYS A 17 9.44 19.55 36.58
C LYS A 17 9.60 18.18 37.26
N GLU A 18 8.47 17.54 37.56
CA GLU A 18 8.43 16.17 38.04
C GLU A 18 8.79 15.19 36.89
N ARG A 19 9.37 14.03 37.22
CA ARG A 19 9.71 13.01 36.23
C ARG A 19 8.44 12.21 35.92
N ASP A 20 7.94 12.35 34.70
CA ASP A 20 6.80 11.63 34.16
C ASP A 20 7.22 10.36 33.41
N ASP A 21 6.24 9.63 32.88
CA ASP A 21 6.40 8.40 32.10
C ASP A 21 7.19 8.57 30.79
N VAL A 22 7.36 9.82 30.34
CA VAL A 22 8.16 10.18 29.15
C VAL A 22 9.54 10.77 29.50
N ALA A 23 9.89 10.87 30.79
CA ALA A 23 11.18 11.40 31.21
C ALA A 23 12.33 10.40 30.95
N VAL A 24 13.22 10.74 30.02
CA VAL A 24 14.41 9.94 29.72
C VAL A 24 15.61 10.41 30.55
N PRO A 25 16.19 9.58 31.45
CA PRO A 25 17.35 9.96 32.24
C PRO A 25 18.59 10.17 31.35
N HIS A 26 19.39 11.19 31.68
CA HIS A 26 20.72 11.42 31.10
C HIS A 26 20.79 11.72 29.59
N SER A 27 19.65 11.99 28.92
CA SER A 27 19.61 12.32 27.48
C SER A 27 18.69 13.53 27.19
N GLY A 28 18.91 14.64 27.91
CA GLY A 28 18.05 15.83 27.79
C GLY A 28 18.12 16.54 26.43
N SER A 29 19.19 16.35 25.65
CA SER A 29 19.35 16.97 24.33
C SER A 29 18.83 16.11 23.17
N ALA A 30 18.71 14.79 23.34
CA ALA A 30 18.30 13.87 22.26
C ALA A 30 16.93 14.24 21.67
N LEU A 31 16.00 14.71 22.48
CA LEU A 31 14.68 15.11 22.00
C LEU A 31 14.75 16.27 20.99
N VAL A 32 15.66 17.22 21.20
CA VAL A 32 15.86 18.39 20.33
C VAL A 32 16.70 18.02 19.11
N GLU A 33 17.59 17.05 19.24
CA GLU A 33 18.44 16.54 18.14
C GLU A 33 17.64 15.66 17.16
N GLU A 34 16.78 14.77 17.67
CA GLU A 34 15.94 13.87 16.88
C GLU A 34 14.74 14.60 16.25
N ASN A 35 14.30 15.70 16.86
CA ASN A 35 13.15 16.49 16.39
C ASN A 35 13.54 17.97 16.18
N PRO A 36 14.37 18.30 15.18
CA PRO A 36 14.92 19.65 15.00
C PRO A 36 13.94 20.66 14.42
N LEU A 37 12.70 20.24 14.14
CA LEU A 37 11.66 21.06 13.53
C LEU A 37 10.72 21.64 14.58
N SER A 38 10.34 22.90 14.39
CA SER A 38 9.37 23.58 15.25
C SER A 38 8.02 22.89 15.20
N VAL A 39 7.48 22.48 16.35
CA VAL A 39 6.13 21.88 16.46
C VAL A 39 5.04 22.81 15.92
N ALA A 40 5.22 24.13 16.04
CA ALA A 40 4.22 25.11 15.62
C ALA A 40 4.22 25.36 14.10
N THR A 41 5.35 25.16 13.41
CA THR A 41 5.50 25.59 12.00
C THR A 41 6.09 24.54 11.07
N GLY A 42 6.60 23.43 11.60
CA GLY A 42 7.34 22.39 10.86
C GLY A 42 8.69 22.85 10.30
N ARG A 43 9.14 24.09 10.60
CA ARG A 43 10.36 24.68 10.05
C ARG A 43 11.58 24.40 10.94
N SER A 44 12.77 24.35 10.34
CA SER A 44 14.04 24.30 11.08
C SER A 44 14.30 25.64 11.80
N MET A 45 15.14 25.60 12.84
CA MET A 45 15.53 26.82 13.57
C MET A 45 16.20 27.87 12.67
N GLU A 46 16.99 27.43 11.68
CA GLU A 46 17.61 28.32 10.68
C GLU A 46 16.56 28.98 9.78
N ALA A 47 15.55 28.23 9.33
CA ALA A 47 14.47 28.76 8.51
C ALA A 47 13.62 29.79 9.27
N ILE A 48 13.41 29.58 10.58
CA ILE A 48 12.71 30.54 11.45
C ILE A 48 13.56 31.81 11.64
N ALA A 49 14.85 31.65 11.93
CA ALA A 49 15.77 32.77 12.12
C ALA A 49 15.89 33.65 10.85
N ASN A 50 15.87 33.02 9.67
CA ASN A 50 15.94 33.71 8.39
C ASN A 50 14.62 34.42 7.99
N ALA A 51 13.47 33.81 8.31
CA ALA A 51 12.17 34.38 7.94
C ALA A 51 11.84 35.66 8.71
N ARG A 52 12.31 35.77 9.97
CA ARG A 52 12.05 36.90 10.88
C ARG A 52 10.57 37.29 10.97
N ASP A 53 9.64 36.38 10.69
CA ASP A 53 8.20 36.63 10.61
C ASP A 53 7.56 36.88 11.97
N ARG A 54 8.18 36.39 13.05
CA ARG A 54 7.83 36.64 14.44
C ARG A 54 9.07 36.98 15.26
N VAL A 55 9.21 38.24 15.65
CA VAL A 55 10.34 38.72 16.44
C VAL A 55 9.84 39.13 17.81
N TRP A 56 10.41 38.56 18.87
CA TRP A 56 10.08 38.91 20.24
C TRP A 56 10.93 40.09 20.72
N ASP A 57 10.28 41.12 21.25
CA ASP A 57 10.93 42.27 21.89
C ASP A 57 10.56 42.36 23.36
N SER A 58 11.57 42.55 24.21
CA SER A 58 11.41 42.54 25.67
C SER A 58 10.60 43.70 26.25
N GLN A 59 10.34 44.77 25.48
CA GLN A 59 9.53 45.91 25.92
C GLN A 59 8.13 45.93 25.27
N LYS A 60 7.99 45.36 24.07
CA LYS A 60 6.75 45.45 23.26
C LYS A 60 6.05 44.11 23.04
N GLY A 61 6.62 43.00 23.49
CA GLY A 61 6.10 41.65 23.27
C GLY A 61 6.39 41.16 21.84
N GLU A 62 5.53 40.29 21.32
CA GLU A 62 5.66 39.76 19.95
C GLU A 62 5.38 40.88 18.93
N ILE A 63 6.40 41.27 18.16
CA ILE A 63 6.28 42.28 17.11
C ILE A 63 6.19 41.58 15.74
N PRO A 64 5.29 42.01 14.84
CA PRO A 64 5.31 41.58 13.46
C PRO A 64 6.67 41.90 12.84
N GLY A 65 7.34 40.88 12.30
CA GLY A 65 8.59 41.08 11.58
C GLY A 65 8.43 41.97 10.35
N GLU A 66 9.54 42.59 9.92
CA GLU A 66 9.61 43.34 8.66
C GLU A 66 9.09 42.48 7.52
N THR A 67 7.85 42.76 7.12
CA THR A 67 7.18 42.06 6.05
C THR A 67 7.88 42.49 4.77
N GLN A 68 8.66 41.59 4.16
CA GLN A 68 9.03 41.77 2.76
C GLN A 68 7.74 42.08 1.97
N PRO A 69 7.74 43.10 1.10
CA PRO A 69 6.53 43.61 0.50
C PRO A 69 5.73 42.47 -0.11
N GLN A 70 4.54 42.25 0.45
CA GLN A 70 3.56 41.32 -0.07
C GLN A 70 3.27 41.72 -1.52
N THR A 71 3.87 40.99 -2.45
CA THR A 71 3.43 41.00 -3.84
C THR A 71 1.95 40.65 -3.82
N LYS A 72 1.11 41.58 -4.30
CA LYS A 72 -0.30 41.35 -4.69
C LYS A 72 -0.49 39.92 -5.17
N PRO A 73 -1.61 39.23 -4.88
CA PRO A 73 -1.78 37.81 -5.15
C PRO A 73 -1.41 37.53 -6.61
N THR A 74 -0.18 37.09 -6.80
CA THR A 74 0.30 36.59 -8.06
C THR A 74 -0.52 35.33 -8.26
N LYS A 75 -1.12 35.20 -9.45
CA LYS A 75 -1.75 33.98 -9.95
C LYS A 75 -1.05 32.77 -9.31
N LYS A 76 -1.80 31.90 -8.61
CA LYS A 76 -1.35 30.60 -8.05
C LYS A 76 -0.06 30.22 -8.77
N ALA A 77 1.09 30.26 -8.07
CA ALA A 77 2.37 29.85 -8.65
C ALA A 77 2.09 28.59 -9.44
N ALA A 78 2.24 28.67 -10.77
CA ALA A 78 1.82 27.58 -11.63
C ALA A 78 2.56 26.35 -11.13
N ALA A 79 1.81 25.38 -10.56
CA ALA A 79 2.37 24.13 -10.10
C ALA A 79 3.39 23.67 -11.13
N THR A 80 4.62 23.39 -10.69
CA THR A 80 5.75 23.11 -11.57
C THR A 80 5.31 22.05 -12.55
N ARG A 81 5.07 22.45 -13.81
CA ARG A 81 4.50 21.55 -14.81
C ARG A 81 5.62 20.61 -15.22
N PRO A 82 5.51 19.31 -14.92
CA PRO A 82 6.61 18.41 -15.16
C PRO A 82 6.82 18.23 -16.66
N ALA A 83 8.06 18.01 -17.07
CA ALA A 83 8.38 17.83 -18.48
C ALA A 83 7.63 16.59 -19.01
N GLY A 84 6.89 16.74 -20.11
CA GLY A 84 6.03 15.68 -20.66
C GLY A 84 4.56 15.76 -20.26
N ALA A 85 4.18 16.65 -19.33
CA ALA A 85 2.77 16.96 -19.06
C ALA A 85 2.09 17.62 -20.27
N ARG A 86 0.85 17.23 -20.55
CA ARG A 86 0.07 17.75 -21.68
C ARG A 86 -1.26 18.30 -21.22
N LYS A 87 -1.63 19.50 -21.68
CA LYS A 87 -2.96 20.05 -21.42
C LYS A 87 -4.01 19.18 -22.10
N ARG A 88 -4.90 18.58 -21.31
CA ARG A 88 -5.93 17.64 -21.79
C ARG A 88 -7.09 17.61 -20.81
N THR A 89 -8.28 17.27 -21.28
CA THR A 89 -9.36 16.88 -20.37
C THR A 89 -9.02 15.56 -19.68
N MET A 90 -9.56 15.37 -18.48
CA MET A 90 -9.32 14.13 -17.73
C MET A 90 -9.85 12.92 -18.53
N PRO A 91 -9.01 11.92 -18.80
CA PRO A 91 -9.43 10.74 -19.55
C PRO A 91 -10.58 10.01 -18.84
N GLY A 92 -11.46 9.37 -19.60
CA GLY A 92 -12.58 8.58 -19.07
C GLY A 92 -12.09 7.28 -18.44
N ASP A 93 -11.56 6.39 -19.27
CA ASP A 93 -11.01 5.10 -18.86
C ASP A 93 -9.47 5.16 -18.83
N ILE A 94 -8.88 4.57 -17.79
CA ILE A 94 -7.44 4.36 -17.70
C ILE A 94 -7.17 2.89 -17.39
N THR A 95 -6.33 2.29 -18.22
CA THR A 95 -5.76 0.97 -17.96
C THR A 95 -4.52 1.15 -17.08
N PRO A 96 -4.48 0.56 -15.87
CA PRO A 96 -3.33 0.72 -14.99
C PRO A 96 -2.04 0.09 -15.55
N GLN A 97 -0.90 0.67 -15.20
CA GLN A 97 0.43 0.10 -15.45
C GLN A 97 0.67 -1.10 -14.51
N LEU A 98 1.15 -2.23 -15.04
CA LEU A 98 1.34 -3.48 -14.30
C LEU A 98 2.81 -3.85 -14.17
N ALA A 99 3.17 -4.43 -13.03
CA ALA A 99 4.54 -4.85 -12.72
C ALA A 99 4.85 -6.29 -13.18
N THR A 100 6.07 -6.52 -13.66
CA THR A 100 6.59 -7.86 -14.03
C THR A 100 7.32 -8.51 -12.86
N LEU A 101 7.10 -9.82 -12.63
CA LEU A 101 7.79 -10.56 -11.56
C LEU A 101 9.26 -10.78 -11.94
N VAL A 102 10.18 -10.48 -11.02
CA VAL A 102 11.60 -10.78 -11.15
C VAL A 102 12.15 -11.34 -9.84
N ASP A 103 13.21 -12.14 -9.93
CA ASP A 103 13.79 -12.84 -8.77
C ASP A 103 14.66 -11.93 -7.90
N LYS A 104 15.30 -10.91 -8.51
CA LYS A 104 16.23 -10.01 -7.82
C LYS A 104 15.81 -8.56 -8.06
N PRO A 105 15.87 -7.70 -7.03
CA PRO A 105 15.63 -6.28 -7.22
C PRO A 105 16.72 -5.72 -8.15
N PRO A 106 16.35 -4.86 -9.12
CA PRO A 106 17.36 -4.13 -9.87
C PRO A 106 18.11 -3.18 -8.92
N ASP A 107 19.33 -2.81 -9.32
CA ASP A 107 20.10 -1.76 -8.66
C ASP A 107 20.33 -0.61 -9.63
N GLY A 108 20.78 0.52 -9.11
CA GLY A 108 21.05 1.73 -9.89
C GLY A 108 20.13 2.90 -9.51
N ALA A 109 20.65 4.11 -9.70
CA ALA A 109 19.97 5.33 -9.29
C ALA A 109 18.71 5.62 -10.12
N GLU A 110 18.54 4.96 -11.27
CA GLU A 110 17.37 5.04 -12.16
C GLU A 110 16.15 4.25 -11.65
N TRP A 111 16.27 3.55 -10.53
CA TRP A 111 15.17 2.82 -9.91
C TRP A 111 14.71 3.49 -8.62
N LEU A 112 13.39 3.56 -8.45
CA LEU A 112 12.73 3.87 -7.20
C LEU A 112 12.15 2.56 -6.64
N HIS A 113 12.43 2.26 -5.38
CA HIS A 113 11.94 1.07 -4.69
C HIS A 113 10.90 1.47 -3.66
N GLU A 114 9.70 0.90 -3.79
CA GLU A 114 8.55 1.15 -2.93
C GLU A 114 8.14 -0.15 -2.22
N ILE A 115 7.47 -0.02 -1.08
CA ILE A 115 6.83 -1.16 -0.42
C ILE A 115 5.77 -1.74 -1.36
N LYS A 116 5.75 -3.07 -1.52
CA LYS A 116 4.62 -3.73 -2.14
C LYS A 116 3.52 -3.90 -1.09
N TYR A 117 2.50 -3.06 -1.19
CA TYR A 117 1.32 -3.15 -0.36
C TYR A 117 0.41 -4.30 -0.79
N ASP A 118 -0.22 -4.93 0.19
CA ASP A 118 -1.15 -6.04 0.02
C ASP A 118 -2.59 -5.56 0.18
N GLY A 119 -3.29 -5.34 -0.94
CA GLY A 119 -4.60 -4.71 -0.92
C GLY A 119 -5.37 -4.73 -2.24
N TYR A 120 -6.28 -3.77 -2.37
CA TYR A 120 -7.00 -3.49 -3.61
C TYR A 120 -6.47 -2.22 -4.26
N ARG A 121 -5.96 -2.35 -5.48
CA ARG A 121 -5.59 -1.19 -6.29
C ARG A 121 -6.83 -0.40 -6.70
N LEU A 122 -6.82 0.89 -6.38
CA LEU A 122 -7.88 1.84 -6.73
C LEU A 122 -7.29 3.05 -7.46
N LEU A 123 -7.98 3.48 -8.51
CA LEU A 123 -7.81 4.79 -9.12
C LEU A 123 -8.82 5.76 -8.46
N ALA A 124 -8.30 6.73 -7.72
CA ALA A 124 -9.10 7.79 -7.13
C ALA A 124 -9.24 8.96 -8.12
N ARG A 125 -10.45 9.11 -8.68
CA ARG A 125 -10.80 10.17 -9.63
C ARG A 125 -11.51 11.30 -8.89
N ILE A 126 -10.91 12.48 -8.83
CA ILE A 126 -11.46 13.66 -8.17
C ILE A 126 -11.91 14.66 -9.24
N ASP A 127 -13.15 15.10 -9.19
CA ASP A 127 -13.71 16.11 -10.09
C ASP A 127 -14.60 17.07 -9.30
N LYS A 128 -14.11 18.30 -9.09
CA LYS A 128 -14.83 19.42 -8.48
C LYS A 128 -15.53 19.04 -7.16
N GLY A 129 -14.74 18.56 -6.20
CA GLY A 129 -15.23 18.20 -4.87
C GLY A 129 -16.04 16.91 -4.80
N LYS A 130 -15.96 16.05 -5.83
CA LYS A 130 -16.49 14.68 -5.82
C LYS A 130 -15.38 13.69 -6.15
N ALA A 131 -15.32 12.57 -5.44
CA ALA A 131 -14.39 11.49 -5.74
C ALA A 131 -15.15 10.24 -6.20
N ARG A 132 -14.56 9.53 -7.17
CA ARG A 132 -14.91 8.14 -7.51
C ARG A 132 -13.71 7.24 -7.26
N LEU A 133 -13.97 6.04 -6.75
CA LEU A 133 -12.97 5.03 -6.44
C LEU A 133 -13.15 3.86 -7.40
N ILE A 134 -12.28 3.76 -8.39
CA ILE A 134 -12.41 2.80 -9.49
C ILE A 134 -11.38 1.69 -9.31
N THR A 135 -11.83 0.43 -9.31
CA THR A 135 -10.89 -0.70 -9.21
C THR A 135 -10.02 -0.83 -10.45
N ARG A 136 -8.97 -1.64 -10.34
CA ARG A 136 -8.11 -2.03 -11.48
C ARG A 136 -8.89 -2.40 -12.75
N ASN A 137 -10.03 -3.09 -12.61
CA ASN A 137 -10.85 -3.58 -13.71
C ASN A 137 -12.06 -2.67 -14.03
N GLY A 138 -12.05 -1.43 -13.55
CA GLY A 138 -13.04 -0.42 -13.92
C GLY A 138 -14.33 -0.41 -13.11
N LEU A 139 -14.41 -1.19 -12.02
CA LEU A 139 -15.61 -1.22 -11.18
C LEU A 139 -15.65 0.03 -10.28
N ASP A 140 -16.80 0.70 -10.22
CA ASP A 140 -17.00 1.81 -9.30
C ASP A 140 -17.31 1.27 -7.90
N TRP A 141 -16.34 1.40 -7.00
CA TRP A 141 -16.42 0.99 -5.59
C TRP A 141 -16.62 2.17 -4.64
N THR A 142 -17.02 3.35 -5.15
CA THR A 142 -17.20 4.56 -4.33
C THR A 142 -18.17 4.33 -3.17
N ALA A 143 -19.28 3.63 -3.42
CA ALA A 143 -20.29 3.34 -2.39
C ALA A 143 -19.79 2.38 -1.30
N LYS A 144 -18.76 1.56 -1.57
CA LYS A 144 -18.15 0.67 -0.57
C LYS A 144 -17.26 1.43 0.41
N PHE A 145 -16.73 2.61 0.03
CA PHE A 145 -15.79 3.37 0.85
C PHE A 145 -16.18 4.85 0.96
N PRO A 146 -17.34 5.16 1.57
CA PRO A 146 -17.86 6.52 1.62
C PRO A 146 -16.94 7.49 2.39
N ALA A 147 -16.26 7.03 3.44
CA ALA A 147 -15.29 7.84 4.19
C ALA A 147 -14.07 8.20 3.34
N LEU A 148 -13.47 7.22 2.67
CA LEU A 148 -12.34 7.45 1.76
C LEU A 148 -12.72 8.38 0.61
N ALA A 149 -13.91 8.21 0.01
CA ALA A 149 -14.38 9.08 -1.06
C ALA A 149 -14.52 10.55 -0.60
N ARG A 150 -15.02 10.79 0.63
CA ARG A 150 -15.06 12.14 1.21
C ARG A 150 -13.67 12.71 1.45
N THR A 151 -12.74 11.92 2.01
CA THR A 151 -11.36 12.35 2.22
C THR A 151 -10.67 12.72 0.91
N MET A 152 -10.83 11.90 -0.14
CA MET A 152 -10.31 12.17 -1.48
C MET A 152 -10.90 13.45 -2.08
N ALA A 153 -12.21 13.67 -1.93
CA ALA A 153 -12.89 14.85 -2.43
C ALA A 153 -12.43 16.15 -1.76
N GLY A 154 -11.86 16.07 -0.55
CA GLY A 154 -11.31 17.20 0.20
C GLY A 154 -9.84 17.53 -0.09
N LEU A 155 -9.16 16.75 -0.95
CA LEU A 155 -7.77 17.05 -1.32
C LEU A 155 -7.66 18.40 -2.05
N PRO A 156 -6.53 19.11 -1.94
CA PRO A 156 -6.35 20.47 -2.46
C PRO A 156 -6.14 20.54 -3.98
N VAL A 157 -7.08 19.97 -4.75
CA VAL A 157 -7.08 19.89 -6.22
C VAL A 157 -8.49 20.12 -6.76
N GLU A 158 -8.62 20.71 -7.94
CA GLU A 158 -9.93 20.81 -8.60
C GLU A 158 -10.26 19.51 -9.33
N THR A 159 -9.27 18.95 -10.02
CA THR A 159 -9.40 17.70 -10.76
C THR A 159 -8.13 16.87 -10.64
N ALA A 160 -8.24 15.59 -10.31
CA ALA A 160 -7.07 14.71 -10.22
C ALA A 160 -7.41 13.26 -10.53
N LEU A 161 -6.39 12.50 -10.91
CA LEU A 161 -6.44 11.05 -10.96
C LEU A 161 -5.20 10.47 -10.28
N ILE A 162 -5.42 9.82 -9.14
CA ILE A 162 -4.39 9.28 -8.26
C ILE A 162 -4.46 7.75 -8.32
N ASP A 163 -3.30 7.11 -8.46
CA ASP A 163 -3.15 5.65 -8.46
C ASP A 163 -2.57 5.21 -7.10
N GLY A 164 -3.18 4.21 -6.49
CA GLY A 164 -2.81 3.78 -5.15
C GLY A 164 -3.41 2.45 -4.74
N GLU A 165 -3.04 2.01 -3.53
CA GLU A 165 -3.46 0.74 -2.95
C GLU A 165 -4.28 0.99 -1.68
N LEU A 166 -5.48 0.43 -1.61
CA LEU A 166 -6.30 0.40 -0.39
C LEU A 166 -5.95 -0.83 0.43
N VAL A 167 -5.58 -0.63 1.69
CA VAL A 167 -5.10 -1.69 2.59
C VAL A 167 -5.78 -1.62 3.96
N ALA A 168 -5.76 -2.74 4.67
CA ALA A 168 -5.92 -2.76 6.12
C ALA A 168 -4.54 -2.85 6.77
N LEU A 169 -4.28 -1.98 7.75
CA LEU A 169 -3.06 -2.01 8.55
C LEU A 169 -3.27 -2.82 9.82
N ALA A 170 -2.31 -3.70 10.12
CA ALA A 170 -2.17 -4.35 11.40
C ALA A 170 -1.51 -3.40 12.43
N VAL A 171 -1.51 -3.81 13.70
CA VAL A 171 -0.97 -3.01 14.81
C VAL A 171 0.53 -2.73 14.65
N ASP A 172 1.27 -3.66 14.06
CA ASP A 172 2.70 -3.53 13.76
C ASP A 172 2.99 -2.72 12.48
N GLY A 173 1.96 -2.24 11.79
CA GLY A 173 2.07 -1.47 10.55
C GLY A 173 2.18 -2.31 9.27
N THR A 174 2.15 -3.64 9.36
CA THR A 174 2.08 -4.52 8.18
C THR A 174 0.68 -4.47 7.55
N THR A 175 0.56 -4.90 6.29
CA THR A 175 -0.73 -4.97 5.58
C THR A 175 -1.30 -6.37 5.58
N SER A 176 -2.61 -6.49 5.80
CA SER A 176 -3.32 -7.77 5.82
C SER A 176 -4.49 -7.76 4.83
N PHE A 177 -4.35 -8.48 3.71
CA PHE A 177 -5.46 -8.65 2.77
C PHE A 177 -6.67 -9.34 3.40
N ALA A 178 -6.43 -10.28 4.32
CA ALA A 178 -7.49 -10.95 5.02
C ALA A 178 -8.33 -9.93 5.83
N ASP A 179 -7.69 -9.09 6.63
CA ASP A 179 -8.41 -8.09 7.43
C ASP A 179 -9.09 -7.05 6.55
N LEU A 180 -8.49 -6.69 5.41
CA LEU A 180 -9.12 -5.82 4.41
C LEU A 180 -10.46 -6.39 3.93
N GLN A 181 -10.51 -7.69 3.60
CA GLN A 181 -11.75 -8.33 3.19
C GLN A 181 -12.79 -8.39 4.31
N ASP A 182 -12.36 -8.75 5.53
CA ASP A 182 -13.27 -8.86 6.67
C ASP A 182 -13.90 -7.49 7.01
N ARG A 183 -13.11 -6.41 6.93
CA ARG A 183 -13.60 -5.03 7.09
C ARG A 183 -14.57 -4.61 6.01
N ILE A 184 -14.30 -4.97 4.76
CA ILE A 184 -15.24 -4.71 3.64
C ILE A 184 -16.54 -5.48 3.82
N ALA A 185 -16.48 -6.75 4.22
CA ALA A 185 -17.65 -7.60 4.41
C ALA A 185 -18.52 -7.11 5.58
N THR A 186 -17.90 -6.59 6.64
CA THR A 186 -18.60 -6.07 7.83
C THR A 186 -18.99 -4.59 7.72
N GLY A 187 -18.55 -3.89 6.65
CA GLY A 187 -18.79 -2.46 6.46
C GLY A 187 -17.93 -1.53 7.34
N LEU A 188 -16.96 -2.09 8.08
CA LEU A 188 -16.04 -1.36 8.94
C LEU A 188 -14.85 -0.81 8.14
N THR A 189 -15.12 0.08 7.19
CA THR A 189 -14.11 0.55 6.22
C THR A 189 -13.41 1.86 6.58
N ASP A 190 -13.78 2.48 7.70
CA ASP A 190 -13.36 3.85 8.05
C ASP A 190 -11.89 3.96 8.48
N ASP A 191 -11.25 2.83 8.79
CA ASP A 191 -9.84 2.74 9.21
C ASP A 191 -8.94 2.12 8.13
N LEU A 192 -9.48 1.85 6.94
CA LEU A 192 -8.70 1.45 5.78
C LEU A 192 -7.85 2.62 5.28
N VAL A 193 -6.65 2.31 4.80
CA VAL A 193 -5.67 3.31 4.35
C VAL A 193 -5.41 3.15 2.86
N PHE A 194 -5.50 4.24 2.12
CA PHE A 194 -5.10 4.34 0.73
C PHE A 194 -3.67 4.91 0.64
N PHE A 195 -2.74 4.12 0.15
CA PHE A 195 -1.38 4.55 -0.17
C PHE A 195 -1.31 5.01 -1.62
N ALA A 196 -1.23 6.33 -1.83
CA ALA A 196 -1.06 6.97 -3.12
C ALA A 196 0.39 6.81 -3.61
N PHE A 197 0.60 6.13 -4.74
CA PHE A 197 1.93 5.86 -5.26
C PHE A 197 2.23 6.51 -6.63
N ASP A 198 1.22 7.04 -7.33
CA ASP A 198 1.40 7.76 -8.60
C ASP A 198 0.28 8.80 -8.83
N LEU A 199 0.54 9.78 -9.70
CA LEU A 199 -0.39 10.84 -10.11
C LEU A 199 -0.43 10.93 -11.63
N LEU A 200 -1.60 10.64 -12.21
CA LEU A 200 -1.78 10.52 -13.65
C LEU A 200 -2.36 11.78 -14.29
N TYR A 201 -3.08 12.58 -13.50
CA TYR A 201 -3.73 13.80 -13.97
C TYR A 201 -3.88 14.80 -12.83
N ARG A 202 -3.70 16.10 -13.12
CA ARG A 202 -3.97 17.21 -12.19
C ARG A 202 -4.41 18.46 -12.95
N ASP A 203 -5.52 19.05 -12.53
CA ASP A 203 -5.96 20.42 -12.86
C ASP A 203 -5.82 20.81 -14.35
N GLY A 204 -6.29 19.94 -15.26
CA GLY A 204 -6.25 20.19 -16.70
C GLY A 204 -5.06 19.61 -17.45
N TYR A 205 -4.18 18.86 -16.76
CA TYR A 205 -2.97 18.28 -17.34
C TYR A 205 -2.93 16.77 -17.15
N ASP A 206 -2.74 16.06 -18.26
CA ASP A 206 -2.35 14.66 -18.32
C ASP A 206 -0.86 14.56 -18.02
N LEU A 207 -0.52 13.83 -16.96
CA LEU A 207 0.85 13.65 -16.47
C LEU A 207 1.46 12.33 -16.91
N THR A 208 0.73 11.45 -17.59
CA THR A 208 1.21 10.10 -17.97
C THR A 208 2.47 10.14 -18.83
N GLY A 209 2.68 11.22 -19.61
CA GLY A 209 3.87 11.45 -20.41
C GLY A 209 5.09 11.99 -19.65
N ALA A 210 4.91 12.47 -18.41
CA ALA A 210 6.00 12.92 -17.55
C ALA A 210 6.70 11.72 -16.89
N VAL A 211 7.98 11.89 -16.51
CA VAL A 211 8.74 10.83 -15.83
C VAL A 211 8.23 10.59 -14.41
N LEU A 212 8.45 9.38 -13.88
CA LEU A 212 7.90 8.98 -12.57
C LEU A 212 8.35 9.87 -11.43
N GLU A 213 9.63 10.27 -11.40
CA GLU A 213 10.17 11.16 -10.35
C GLU A 213 9.35 12.45 -10.24
N ASP A 214 9.19 13.17 -11.35
CA ASP A 214 8.39 14.39 -11.40
C ASP A 214 6.92 14.15 -11.02
N ARG A 215 6.29 13.04 -11.45
CA ARG A 215 4.91 12.74 -11.07
C ARG A 215 4.78 12.53 -9.56
N LYS A 216 5.77 11.90 -8.94
CA LYS A 216 5.83 11.67 -7.49
C LYS A 216 6.08 12.95 -6.70
N GLU A 217 6.88 13.88 -7.21
CA GLU A 217 7.05 15.21 -6.63
C GLU A 217 5.74 16.01 -6.66
N VAL A 218 5.06 16.02 -7.80
CA VAL A 218 3.76 16.70 -7.95
C VAL A 218 2.68 16.04 -7.08
N LEU A 219 2.72 14.71 -6.89
CA LEU A 219 1.85 14.00 -5.95
C LEU A 219 2.10 14.44 -4.50
N ALA A 220 3.37 14.63 -4.11
CA ALA A 220 3.73 15.04 -2.77
C ALA A 220 3.22 16.45 -2.40
N GLU A 221 2.94 17.32 -3.38
CA GLU A 221 2.26 18.59 -3.14
C GLU A 221 0.79 18.44 -2.71
N ILE A 222 0.15 17.31 -3.07
CA ILE A 222 -1.27 17.02 -2.79
C ILE A 222 -1.38 16.13 -1.54
N VAL A 223 -0.52 15.12 -1.46
CA VAL A 223 -0.43 14.15 -0.36
C VAL A 223 1.01 14.17 0.13
N PRO A 224 1.35 15.00 1.14
CA PRO A 224 2.73 15.19 1.59
C PRO A 224 3.38 13.92 2.15
N HIS A 225 4.72 13.88 2.10
CA HIS A 225 5.50 12.88 2.82
C HIS A 225 5.13 12.87 4.31
N GLY A 226 5.08 11.68 4.92
CA GLY A 226 4.69 11.52 6.32
C GLY A 226 3.22 11.81 6.61
N SER A 227 2.38 12.02 5.58
CA SER A 227 0.92 12.17 5.72
C SER A 227 0.33 11.03 6.57
N ALA A 228 -0.53 11.41 7.53
CA ALA A 228 -1.26 10.50 8.38
C ALA A 228 -2.74 10.40 7.97
N GLY A 229 -3.46 9.43 8.53
CA GLY A 229 -4.88 9.20 8.25
C GLY A 229 -5.14 8.23 7.09
N MET A 230 -6.30 8.39 6.42
CA MET A 230 -6.79 7.47 5.39
C MET A 230 -6.06 7.59 4.05
N VAL A 231 -5.46 8.73 3.72
CA VAL A 231 -4.77 8.93 2.44
C VAL A 231 -3.32 9.25 2.75
N ARG A 232 -2.41 8.36 2.32
CA ARG A 232 -1.00 8.46 2.62
C ARG A 232 -0.14 8.42 1.37
N TYR A 233 0.94 9.19 1.35
CA TYR A 233 1.95 9.07 0.31
C TYR A 233 2.72 7.75 0.45
N SER A 234 2.86 7.01 -0.64
CA SER A 234 3.76 5.86 -0.71
C SER A 234 5.17 6.34 -1.04
N ASP A 235 6.01 6.35 0.00
CA ASP A 235 7.39 6.75 -0.11
C ASP A 235 8.27 5.70 -0.79
N HIS A 236 9.46 6.13 -1.19
CA HIS A 236 10.35 5.34 -2.03
C HIS A 236 11.83 5.56 -1.69
N GLN A 237 12.63 4.52 -1.90
CA GLN A 237 14.08 4.58 -1.85
C GLN A 237 14.64 4.63 -3.26
N ARG A 238 15.47 5.63 -3.56
CA ARG A 238 16.24 5.68 -4.81
C ARG A 238 17.46 4.75 -4.74
N GLY A 239 17.59 3.84 -5.70
CA GLY A 239 18.65 2.81 -5.73
C GLY A 239 18.66 1.90 -4.49
N ARG A 240 19.77 1.19 -4.24
CA ARG A 240 19.93 0.27 -3.09
C ARG A 240 18.83 -0.80 -3.02
N GLY A 241 18.37 -1.27 -4.16
CA GLY A 241 17.22 -2.18 -4.24
C GLY A 241 17.40 -3.47 -3.44
N ALA A 242 18.63 -4.01 -3.40
CA ALA A 242 18.95 -5.20 -2.62
C ALA A 242 18.78 -4.99 -1.11
N ASP A 243 19.18 -3.84 -0.59
CA ASP A 243 19.06 -3.50 0.84
C ASP A 243 17.61 -3.25 1.21
N PHE A 244 16.91 -2.47 0.39
CA PHE A 244 15.49 -2.16 0.60
C PHE A 244 14.63 -3.43 0.60
N HIS A 245 14.85 -4.32 -0.38
CA HIS A 245 14.17 -5.61 -0.43
C HIS A 245 14.48 -6.50 0.78
N ARG A 246 15.76 -6.60 1.17
CA ARG A 246 16.15 -7.39 2.33
C ARG A 246 15.45 -6.91 3.60
N GLN A 247 15.39 -5.60 3.82
CA GLN A 247 14.68 -5.01 4.96
C GLN A 247 13.17 -5.27 4.87
N ALA A 248 12.55 -5.07 3.70
CA ALA A 248 11.13 -5.37 3.51
C ALA A 248 10.79 -6.82 3.91
N CYS A 249 11.66 -7.77 3.57
CA CYS A 249 11.44 -9.17 3.97
C CYS A 249 11.69 -9.43 5.45
N GLN A 250 12.61 -8.72 6.09
CA GLN A 250 12.84 -8.81 7.54
C GLN A 250 11.64 -8.28 8.34
N TYR A 251 10.92 -7.30 7.79
CA TYR A 251 9.66 -6.78 8.35
C TYR A 251 8.42 -7.55 7.88
N GLU A 252 8.60 -8.74 7.28
CA GLU A 252 7.52 -9.61 6.82
C GLU A 252 6.52 -8.94 5.85
N LEU A 253 6.95 -7.86 5.19
CA LEU A 253 6.15 -7.21 4.15
C LEU A 253 6.04 -8.14 2.93
N GLU A 254 5.00 -7.93 2.12
CA GLU A 254 4.75 -8.78 0.96
C GLU A 254 5.93 -8.78 -0.04
N GLY A 255 6.59 -7.63 -0.17
CA GLY A 255 7.75 -7.43 -1.01
C GLY A 255 7.99 -5.98 -1.36
N THR A 256 8.55 -5.76 -2.54
CA THR A 256 8.87 -4.42 -3.07
C THR A 256 8.43 -4.28 -4.52
N ILE A 257 8.15 -3.06 -4.92
CA ILE A 257 7.97 -2.66 -6.31
C ILE A 257 9.14 -1.77 -6.71
N ALA A 258 9.93 -2.19 -7.70
CA ALA A 258 10.94 -1.35 -8.31
C ALA A 258 10.36 -0.68 -9.56
N LYS A 259 10.44 0.64 -9.66
CA LYS A 259 9.90 1.43 -10.77
C LYS A 259 11.00 2.26 -11.41
N ARG A 260 11.02 2.30 -12.74
CA ARG A 260 11.93 3.18 -13.49
C ARG A 260 11.58 4.64 -13.22
N ARG A 261 12.51 5.33 -12.56
CA ARG A 261 12.45 6.75 -12.19
C ARG A 261 12.26 7.66 -13.41
N ASP A 262 12.95 7.31 -14.50
CA ASP A 262 13.09 8.10 -15.74
C ASP A 262 12.04 7.77 -16.81
N LYS A 263 10.97 7.03 -16.48
CA LYS A 263 10.00 6.55 -17.47
C LYS A 263 8.59 7.11 -17.29
N PRO A 264 7.87 7.32 -18.41
CA PRO A 264 6.46 7.69 -18.37
C PRO A 264 5.59 6.55 -17.84
N TYR A 265 4.35 6.89 -17.48
CA TYR A 265 3.34 5.90 -17.14
C TYR A 265 2.90 5.15 -18.40
N ARG A 266 3.01 3.82 -18.40
CA ARG A 266 2.64 2.98 -19.54
C ARG A 266 1.54 1.99 -19.17
N PRO A 267 0.34 2.11 -19.75
CA PRO A 267 -0.74 1.16 -19.51
C PRO A 267 -0.35 -0.30 -19.78
N GLY A 268 -0.84 -1.21 -18.94
CA GLY A 268 -0.59 -2.65 -19.10
C GLY A 268 0.76 -3.11 -18.56
N ARG A 269 1.12 -4.36 -18.85
CA ARG A 269 2.33 -5.00 -18.29
C ARG A 269 3.55 -4.65 -19.12
N GLY A 270 4.60 -4.18 -18.44
CA GLY A 270 5.91 -3.92 -19.02
C GLY A 270 7.04 -4.21 -18.03
N THR A 271 8.27 -3.81 -18.38
CA THR A 271 9.47 -3.99 -17.55
C THR A 271 9.86 -2.74 -16.77
N ASP A 272 9.13 -1.64 -16.94
CA ASP A 272 9.41 -0.40 -16.20
C ASP A 272 9.01 -0.51 -14.73
N TRP A 273 8.04 -1.36 -14.41
CA TRP A 273 7.65 -1.70 -13.04
C TRP A 273 7.95 -3.19 -12.83
N LEU A 274 8.69 -3.50 -11.78
CA LEU A 274 9.08 -4.85 -11.41
C LEU A 274 8.58 -5.12 -10.00
N LYS A 275 8.02 -6.31 -9.77
CA LYS A 275 7.63 -6.77 -8.44
C LYS A 275 8.60 -7.85 -7.99
N ILE A 276 9.07 -7.73 -6.75
CA ILE A 276 9.98 -8.67 -6.11
C ILE A 276 9.36 -9.03 -4.78
N LYS A 277 9.11 -10.32 -4.55
CA LYS A 277 8.32 -10.80 -3.41
C LYS A 277 9.23 -11.35 -2.32
N CYS A 278 8.88 -11.07 -1.07
CA CYS A 278 9.47 -11.72 0.10
C CYS A 278 8.81 -13.07 0.39
N LEU A 279 7.49 -13.13 0.14
CA LEU A 279 6.67 -14.30 0.39
C LEU A 279 6.15 -14.85 -0.93
N ASN A 280 6.08 -16.17 -1.04
CA ASN A 280 5.42 -16.84 -2.16
C ASN A 280 3.91 -16.69 -1.98
N ARG A 281 3.34 -15.63 -2.54
CA ARG A 281 1.90 -15.31 -2.47
C ARG A 281 1.39 -14.93 -3.85
N ASP A 282 0.39 -15.64 -4.35
CA ASP A 282 -0.10 -15.50 -5.73
C ASP A 282 -1.60 -15.75 -5.82
N GLU A 283 -2.13 -15.55 -7.02
CA GLU A 283 -3.53 -15.70 -7.34
C GLU A 283 -3.79 -17.03 -8.05
N PHE A 284 -4.93 -17.64 -7.73
CA PHE A 284 -5.33 -18.93 -8.26
C PHE A 284 -6.83 -18.95 -8.51
N VAL A 285 -7.24 -19.61 -9.59
CA VAL A 285 -8.65 -19.84 -9.89
C VAL A 285 -9.20 -20.94 -8.99
N ILE A 286 -10.37 -20.73 -8.38
CA ILE A 286 -11.06 -21.79 -7.64
C ILE A 286 -11.77 -22.70 -8.64
N VAL A 287 -11.43 -23.99 -8.61
CA VAL A 287 -11.95 -25.00 -9.55
C VAL A 287 -12.75 -26.10 -8.87
N GLY A 288 -12.87 -26.04 -7.55
CA GLY A 288 -13.73 -26.91 -6.75
C GLY A 288 -13.51 -26.72 -5.26
N PHE A 289 -14.24 -27.47 -4.46
CA PHE A 289 -14.05 -27.59 -3.02
C PHE A 289 -14.36 -29.01 -2.54
N THR A 290 -13.89 -29.38 -1.35
CA THR A 290 -14.22 -30.67 -0.72
C THR A 290 -15.28 -30.50 0.35
N GLU A 291 -16.01 -31.58 0.67
CA GLU A 291 -16.82 -31.59 1.89
C GLU A 291 -15.95 -31.39 3.14
N PRO A 292 -16.51 -30.81 4.21
CA PRO A 292 -15.79 -30.67 5.47
C PRO A 292 -15.64 -32.03 6.17
N GLU A 293 -14.60 -32.14 6.99
CA GLU A 293 -14.34 -33.32 7.83
C GLU A 293 -14.16 -32.90 9.29
N GLY A 294 -14.52 -33.78 10.23
CA GLY A 294 -14.40 -33.53 11.67
C GLY A 294 -15.31 -32.40 12.15
N SER A 295 -14.76 -31.46 12.92
CA SER A 295 -15.50 -30.31 13.47
C SER A 295 -15.59 -29.11 12.50
N ARG A 296 -15.14 -29.26 11.25
CA ARG A 296 -15.18 -28.18 10.26
C ARG A 296 -16.60 -28.05 9.70
N HIS A 297 -17.01 -26.82 9.42
CA HIS A 297 -18.29 -26.50 8.78
C HIS A 297 -18.05 -25.77 7.44
N GLY A 298 -19.06 -25.70 6.58
CA GLY A 298 -18.95 -25.06 5.27
C GLY A 298 -18.29 -25.99 4.24
N PHE A 299 -16.96 -26.06 4.21
CA PHE A 299 -16.21 -26.92 3.27
C PHE A 299 -14.85 -27.32 3.85
N GLY A 300 -14.24 -28.37 3.30
CA GLY A 300 -12.95 -28.90 3.75
C GLY A 300 -11.75 -28.13 3.20
N ALA A 301 -11.58 -28.09 1.88
CA ALA A 301 -10.50 -27.38 1.22
C ALA A 301 -10.96 -26.86 -0.15
N LEU A 302 -10.37 -25.78 -0.63
CA LEU A 302 -10.53 -25.34 -2.03
C LEU A 302 -9.55 -26.09 -2.93
N LEU A 303 -9.99 -26.41 -4.14
CA LEU A 303 -9.16 -26.87 -5.24
C LEU A 303 -8.80 -25.65 -6.10
N LEU A 304 -7.52 -25.52 -6.39
CA LEU A 304 -6.96 -24.36 -7.07
C LEU A 304 -6.55 -24.73 -8.50
N GLY A 305 -6.50 -23.72 -9.36
CA GLY A 305 -6.02 -23.84 -10.73
C GLY A 305 -5.44 -22.55 -11.28
N TYR A 306 -4.87 -22.64 -12.48
CA TYR A 306 -4.34 -21.51 -13.24
C TYR A 306 -4.42 -21.77 -14.73
N TYR A 307 -4.45 -20.72 -15.54
CA TYR A 307 -4.36 -20.83 -16.99
C TYR A 307 -2.90 -20.90 -17.46
N ASP A 308 -2.61 -21.75 -18.45
CA ASP A 308 -1.36 -21.66 -19.19
C ASP A 308 -1.42 -20.58 -20.30
N PRO A 309 -0.30 -20.26 -20.97
CA PRO A 309 -0.31 -19.31 -22.09
C PRO A 309 -1.25 -19.71 -23.24
N ASP A 310 -1.56 -21.00 -23.38
CA ASP A 310 -2.48 -21.56 -24.37
C ASP A 310 -3.94 -21.56 -23.87
N ARG A 311 -4.22 -20.90 -22.74
CA ARG A 311 -5.56 -20.74 -22.14
C ARG A 311 -6.18 -22.05 -21.66
N LYS A 312 -5.38 -23.06 -21.36
CA LYS A 312 -5.84 -24.30 -20.71
C LYS A 312 -5.76 -24.13 -19.20
N LEU A 313 -6.82 -24.51 -18.50
CA LEU A 313 -6.89 -24.45 -17.05
C LEU A 313 -6.27 -25.70 -16.45
N HIS A 314 -5.20 -25.54 -15.67
CA HIS A 314 -4.49 -26.62 -14.97
C HIS A 314 -4.76 -26.58 -13.48
N TYR A 315 -4.71 -27.74 -12.84
CA TYR A 315 -4.84 -27.88 -11.38
C TYR A 315 -3.55 -27.48 -10.66
N ALA A 316 -3.69 -26.73 -9.57
CA ALA A 316 -2.58 -26.19 -8.78
C ALA A 316 -2.47 -26.78 -7.37
N GLY A 317 -3.37 -27.69 -6.97
CA GLY A 317 -3.38 -28.27 -5.63
C GLY A 317 -4.61 -27.90 -4.80
N ARG A 318 -4.52 -28.14 -3.49
CA ARG A 318 -5.58 -27.83 -2.51
C ARG A 318 -5.09 -26.85 -1.47
N VAL A 319 -6.01 -26.05 -0.94
CA VAL A 319 -5.79 -25.16 0.20
C VAL A 319 -6.87 -25.38 1.26
N GLY A 320 -6.46 -25.78 2.46
CA GLY A 320 -7.35 -26.10 3.59
C GLY A 320 -7.09 -25.27 4.85
N THR A 321 -6.14 -24.33 4.81
CA THR A 321 -5.81 -23.41 5.91
C THR A 321 -6.06 -21.96 5.48
N GLY A 322 -6.11 -21.04 6.43
CA GLY A 322 -6.37 -19.61 6.16
C GLY A 322 -7.85 -19.21 6.18
N PHE A 323 -8.72 -20.09 6.67
CA PHE A 323 -10.14 -19.81 6.86
C PHE A 323 -10.46 -19.75 8.35
N ASN A 324 -11.26 -18.75 8.75
CA ASN A 324 -11.99 -18.77 10.02
C ASN A 324 -13.40 -19.34 9.80
N SER A 325 -14.12 -19.68 10.88
CA SER A 325 -15.45 -20.31 10.78
C SER A 325 -16.49 -19.43 10.08
N ALA A 326 -16.39 -18.10 10.25
CA ALA A 326 -17.27 -17.14 9.57
C ALA A 326 -17.09 -17.21 8.05
N ARG A 327 -15.84 -17.16 7.56
CA ARG A 327 -15.51 -17.26 6.13
C ARG A 327 -15.93 -18.58 5.52
N LEU A 328 -15.77 -19.71 6.22
CA LEU A 328 -16.22 -21.01 5.72
C LEU A 328 -17.74 -21.01 5.46
N THR A 329 -18.49 -20.35 6.33
CA THR A 329 -19.95 -20.24 6.24
C THR A 329 -20.36 -19.26 5.14
N GLU A 330 -19.68 -18.11 5.05
CA GLU A 330 -19.94 -17.06 4.05
C GLU A 330 -19.65 -17.53 2.62
N LEU A 331 -18.55 -18.26 2.42
CA LEU A 331 -18.10 -18.64 1.08
C LEU A 331 -18.84 -19.84 0.50
N ARG A 332 -19.37 -20.74 1.35
CA ARG A 332 -20.04 -21.97 0.89
C ARG A 332 -21.18 -21.69 -0.11
N PRO A 333 -22.15 -20.79 0.16
CA PRO A 333 -23.22 -20.47 -0.80
C PRO A 333 -22.71 -19.94 -2.14
N ARG A 334 -21.61 -19.17 -2.13
CA ARG A 334 -20.99 -18.64 -3.37
C ARG A 334 -20.46 -19.76 -4.25
N PHE A 335 -19.92 -20.83 -3.64
CA PHE A 335 -19.41 -21.99 -4.36
C PHE A 335 -20.53 -22.92 -4.83
N ASP A 336 -21.56 -23.14 -3.99
CA ASP A 336 -22.74 -23.92 -4.37
C ASP A 336 -23.44 -23.32 -5.61
N ALA A 337 -23.52 -21.99 -5.68
CA ALA A 337 -24.14 -21.28 -6.81
C ALA A 337 -23.40 -21.43 -8.16
N ILE A 338 -22.16 -21.92 -8.15
CA ILE A 338 -21.34 -22.11 -9.35
C ILE A 338 -20.91 -23.57 -9.51
N GLU A 339 -21.58 -24.51 -8.85
CA GLU A 339 -21.25 -25.93 -8.94
C GLU A 339 -21.49 -26.49 -10.35
N ARG A 340 -20.63 -27.43 -10.76
CA ARG A 340 -20.70 -28.16 -12.02
C ARG A 340 -20.40 -29.64 -11.82
N ARG A 341 -20.81 -30.46 -12.80
CA ARG A 341 -20.73 -31.93 -12.71
C ARG A 341 -19.32 -32.51 -12.88
N SER A 342 -18.43 -31.78 -13.54
CA SER A 342 -17.12 -32.29 -13.95
C SER A 342 -16.03 -31.24 -13.75
N PRO A 343 -14.76 -31.64 -13.56
CA PRO A 343 -13.66 -30.69 -13.37
C PRO A 343 -13.51 -29.78 -14.59
N ALA A 344 -13.38 -28.48 -14.33
CA ALA A 344 -13.00 -27.51 -15.36
C ALA A 344 -11.48 -27.57 -15.66
N ALA A 345 -10.69 -27.91 -14.64
CA ALA A 345 -9.23 -27.98 -14.76
C ALA A 345 -8.74 -29.36 -15.23
N ILE A 346 -7.61 -29.35 -15.94
CA ILE A 346 -6.81 -30.53 -16.26
C ILE A 346 -6.17 -31.03 -14.96
N LEU A 347 -6.52 -32.25 -14.56
CA LEU A 347 -6.05 -32.88 -13.34
C LEU A 347 -4.86 -33.82 -13.63
N PRO A 348 -3.77 -33.75 -12.84
CA PRO A 348 -2.73 -34.78 -12.85
C PRO A 348 -3.29 -36.17 -12.50
N LYS A 349 -2.58 -37.23 -12.94
CA LYS A 349 -2.89 -38.61 -12.54
C LYS A 349 -2.78 -38.76 -11.02
N GLY A 350 -3.73 -39.48 -10.41
CA GLY A 350 -3.72 -39.76 -8.97
C GLY A 350 -4.41 -38.70 -8.08
N VAL A 351 -4.87 -37.58 -8.63
CA VAL A 351 -5.69 -36.64 -7.86
C VAL A 351 -7.03 -37.28 -7.49
N SER A 352 -7.28 -37.47 -6.20
CA SER A 352 -8.55 -38.02 -5.70
C SER A 352 -9.71 -37.08 -6.03
N LYS A 353 -10.78 -37.65 -6.58
CA LYS A 353 -12.05 -36.96 -6.91
C LYS A 353 -13.15 -37.22 -5.88
N LYS A 354 -12.88 -38.05 -4.88
CA LYS A 354 -13.88 -38.43 -3.86
C LYS A 354 -14.22 -37.22 -2.99
N GLY A 355 -15.50 -36.93 -2.82
CA GLY A 355 -16.00 -35.82 -1.99
C GLY A 355 -15.64 -34.43 -2.53
N VAL A 356 -15.37 -34.31 -3.83
CA VAL A 356 -15.07 -33.04 -4.50
C VAL A 356 -16.31 -32.54 -5.23
N HIS A 357 -16.66 -31.29 -4.95
CA HIS A 357 -17.62 -30.48 -5.68
C HIS A 357 -16.85 -29.60 -6.66
N TRP A 358 -17.13 -29.72 -7.96
CA TRP A 358 -16.44 -28.94 -8.98
C TRP A 358 -17.15 -27.62 -9.17
N THR A 359 -16.40 -26.54 -9.38
CA THR A 359 -16.97 -25.20 -9.61
C THR A 359 -16.65 -24.71 -11.01
N GLU A 360 -17.52 -23.88 -11.57
CA GLU A 360 -17.17 -23.04 -12.70
C GLU A 360 -15.98 -22.14 -12.31
N PRO A 361 -14.98 -21.94 -13.19
CA PRO A 361 -13.77 -21.20 -12.89
C PRO A 361 -14.03 -19.69 -12.92
N ARG A 362 -14.83 -19.19 -11.98
CA ARG A 362 -15.32 -17.81 -11.91
C ARG A 362 -14.70 -16.97 -10.80
N LEU A 363 -14.18 -17.63 -9.76
CA LEU A 363 -13.65 -16.97 -8.58
C LEU A 363 -12.13 -17.11 -8.55
N VAL A 364 -11.45 -16.02 -8.18
CA VAL A 364 -10.01 -15.99 -7.96
C VAL A 364 -9.76 -15.88 -6.47
N ALA A 365 -8.79 -16.64 -5.97
CA ALA A 365 -8.31 -16.63 -4.60
C ALA A 365 -6.86 -16.16 -4.55
N GLU A 366 -6.53 -15.36 -3.56
CA GLU A 366 -5.16 -15.09 -3.15
C GLU A 366 -4.69 -16.14 -2.14
N VAL A 367 -3.52 -16.71 -2.40
CA VAL A 367 -2.98 -17.86 -1.67
C VAL A 367 -1.51 -17.64 -1.42
N GLN A 368 -1.12 -17.76 -0.15
CA GLN A 368 0.28 -17.88 0.26
C GLN A 368 0.68 -19.34 0.22
N TYR A 369 1.90 -19.65 -0.20
CA TYR A 369 2.41 -20.99 -0.35
C TYR A 369 3.91 -21.02 -0.08
N SER A 370 4.48 -22.19 0.16
CA SER A 370 5.93 -22.32 0.37
C SER A 370 6.71 -22.37 -0.95
N ARG A 371 6.23 -23.17 -1.91
CA ARG A 371 6.84 -23.38 -3.23
C ARG A 371 5.90 -24.10 -4.19
N TRP A 372 6.26 -24.05 -5.47
CA TRP A 372 5.77 -24.97 -6.49
C TRP A 372 6.56 -26.29 -6.46
N THR A 373 5.90 -27.41 -6.73
CA THR A 373 6.55 -28.69 -7.05
C THR A 373 6.94 -28.76 -8.53
N ALA A 374 7.72 -29.79 -8.90
CA ALA A 374 8.04 -30.07 -10.31
C ALA A 374 6.79 -30.37 -11.15
N ASP A 375 5.74 -30.91 -10.53
CA ASP A 375 4.44 -31.19 -11.16
C ASP A 375 3.52 -29.96 -11.20
N ALA A 376 4.05 -28.75 -10.96
CA ALA A 376 3.30 -27.51 -10.89
C ALA A 376 2.13 -27.54 -9.88
N ILE A 377 2.39 -28.06 -8.67
CA ILE A 377 1.44 -28.05 -7.55
C ILE A 377 1.99 -27.20 -6.39
N LEU A 378 1.12 -26.49 -5.69
CA LEU A 378 1.47 -25.68 -4.52
C LEU A 378 1.71 -26.56 -3.29
N ARG A 379 2.76 -26.26 -2.50
CA ARG A 379 3.00 -26.86 -1.18
C ARG A 379 2.76 -25.87 -0.06
N HIS A 380 2.18 -26.36 1.04
CA HIS A 380 1.86 -25.56 2.25
C HIS A 380 1.06 -24.30 1.90
N ALA A 381 0.02 -24.47 1.07
CA ALA A 381 -0.86 -23.39 0.66
C ALA A 381 -1.79 -22.96 1.80
N SER A 382 -1.99 -21.65 1.95
CA SER A 382 -2.91 -21.02 2.90
C SER A 382 -3.69 -19.91 2.22
N PHE A 383 -5.01 -19.95 2.35
CA PHE A 383 -5.92 -18.98 1.77
C PHE A 383 -5.77 -17.63 2.47
N GLN A 384 -5.83 -16.56 1.68
CA GLN A 384 -5.70 -15.19 2.18
C GLN A 384 -7.00 -14.43 1.98
N GLY A 385 -7.61 -14.58 0.80
CA GLY A 385 -8.85 -13.93 0.46
C GLY A 385 -9.31 -14.19 -0.98
N LEU A 386 -10.53 -13.77 -1.33
CA LEU A 386 -11.00 -13.74 -2.72
C LEU A 386 -10.53 -12.48 -3.47
N ARG A 387 -10.32 -12.55 -4.77
CA ARG A 387 -10.00 -11.39 -5.62
C ARG A 387 -11.22 -11.02 -6.45
N GLU A 388 -12.11 -10.22 -5.85
CA GLU A 388 -13.32 -9.74 -6.52
C GLU A 388 -13.04 -8.67 -7.59
N ASP A 389 -11.84 -8.11 -7.56
CA ASP A 389 -11.32 -7.15 -8.52
C ASP A 389 -10.68 -7.79 -9.76
N LYS A 390 -10.62 -9.13 -9.85
CA LYS A 390 -9.88 -9.85 -10.89
C LYS A 390 -10.68 -10.89 -11.63
N SER A 391 -10.39 -11.03 -12.92
CA SER A 391 -10.96 -12.08 -13.74
C SER A 391 -10.09 -13.35 -13.68
N PRO A 392 -10.70 -14.57 -13.69
CA PRO A 392 -9.96 -15.83 -13.71
C PRO A 392 -8.94 -15.93 -14.85
N GLU A 393 -9.27 -15.34 -16.00
CA GLU A 393 -8.45 -15.34 -17.20
C GLU A 393 -7.12 -14.62 -17.04
N GLU A 394 -6.98 -13.74 -16.04
CA GLU A 394 -5.75 -13.02 -15.74
C GLU A 394 -4.73 -13.89 -14.99
N VAL A 395 -5.17 -15.02 -14.43
CA VAL A 395 -4.33 -15.94 -13.64
C VAL A 395 -3.58 -16.88 -14.58
N VAL A 396 -2.48 -16.38 -15.16
CA VAL A 396 -1.68 -17.10 -16.15
C VAL A 396 -0.28 -17.42 -15.62
N TYR A 397 0.08 -18.71 -15.65
CA TYR A 397 1.42 -19.20 -15.33
C TYR A 397 1.92 -20.16 -16.41
N ASP A 398 3.24 -20.18 -16.64
CA ASP A 398 3.88 -21.11 -17.55
C ASP A 398 4.38 -22.35 -16.76
N PRO A 399 3.73 -23.53 -16.90
CA PRO A 399 4.11 -24.73 -16.16
C PRO A 399 5.59 -25.11 -16.31
N ALA A 400 6.22 -24.84 -17.45
CA ALA A 400 7.62 -25.16 -17.70
C ALA A 400 8.62 -24.28 -16.91
N LYS A 401 8.12 -23.17 -16.35
CA LYS A 401 8.87 -22.25 -15.49
C LYS A 401 8.52 -22.43 -14.01
N LEU A 402 7.42 -23.11 -13.69
CA LEU A 402 7.04 -23.40 -12.31
C LEU A 402 8.00 -24.42 -11.68
N GLY A 403 8.31 -24.25 -10.40
CA GLY A 403 9.19 -25.16 -9.65
C GLY A 403 10.70 -24.90 -9.77
N LYS A 404 11.12 -23.84 -10.47
CA LYS A 404 12.54 -23.43 -10.61
C LYS A 404 13.00 -22.31 -9.65
N ALA A 405 12.15 -21.86 -8.73
CA ALA A 405 12.49 -20.78 -7.80
C ALA A 405 13.55 -21.24 -6.75
N PRO A 406 14.56 -20.41 -6.43
CA PRO A 406 15.54 -20.71 -5.40
C PRO A 406 14.87 -20.81 -4.02
N HIS A 407 15.43 -21.63 -3.14
CA HIS A 407 15.00 -21.70 -1.75
C HIS A 407 15.09 -20.33 -1.07
N PRO A 408 14.18 -19.98 -0.14
CA PRO A 408 14.50 -18.92 0.82
C PRO A 408 15.80 -19.33 1.53
N PRO A 409 16.70 -18.38 1.84
CA PRO A 409 17.86 -18.70 2.65
C PRO A 409 17.35 -19.36 3.94
N ALA A 410 17.93 -20.51 4.28
CA ALA A 410 17.70 -21.12 5.57
C ALA A 410 17.86 -20.03 6.64
N ALA A 411 16.91 -19.93 7.56
CA ALA A 411 17.06 -19.09 8.74
C ALA A 411 18.46 -19.34 9.28
N SER A 412 19.31 -18.30 9.25
CA SER A 412 20.65 -18.37 9.82
C SER A 412 20.47 -18.91 11.23
N ALA A 413 21.10 -20.05 11.51
CA ALA A 413 21.20 -20.56 12.87
C ALA A 413 21.62 -19.38 13.76
N ALA A 414 20.82 -19.12 14.80
CA ALA A 414 21.14 -18.11 15.77
C ALA A 414 22.59 -18.32 16.24
N ALA A 415 23.40 -17.28 16.15
CA ALA A 415 24.72 -17.30 16.75
C ALA A 415 24.57 -17.65 18.25
N PRO A 416 25.39 -18.54 18.82
CA PRO A 416 25.30 -18.86 20.22
C PRO A 416 25.53 -17.59 21.06
N PRO A 417 24.84 -17.44 22.20
CA PRO A 417 25.01 -16.27 23.05
C PRO A 417 26.46 -16.15 23.52
N SER A 418 27.00 -14.94 23.44
CA SER A 418 28.32 -14.61 23.97
C SER A 418 28.38 -14.93 25.47
N PRO A 419 29.53 -15.43 25.98
CA PRO A 419 29.66 -15.76 27.38
C PRO A 419 29.56 -14.50 28.26
N PRO A 420 29.10 -14.63 29.52
CA PRO A 420 28.95 -13.50 30.41
C PRO A 420 30.31 -12.87 30.70
N VAL A 421 30.37 -11.55 30.56
CA VAL A 421 31.51 -10.74 31.01
C VAL A 421 31.53 -10.79 32.54
N LYS A 422 32.69 -11.13 33.11
CA LYS A 422 32.92 -11.19 34.57
C LYS A 422 32.89 -9.80 35.21
#